data_AF-A0A5C8S0U1-F1
#
_entry.id   AF-A0A5C8S0U1-F1
#
_cell.length_a   1.000
_cell.length_b   1.000
_cell.length_c   1.000
_cell.angle_alpha   90.00
_cell.angle_beta   90.00
_cell.angle_gamma   90.00
#
_symmetry.space_group_name_H-M   'P 1'
#
loop_
_entity.id
_entity.type
_entity.pdbx_description
1 polymer ?
#
loop_
_entity_poly.entity_id
_entity_poly.type
_entity_poly.pdbx_seq_one_letter_code
_entity_poly.pdbx_strand_id
1 'polypeptide(L)'
;MHRAAPTRRLVLRLLAGAALIPVRAVPQEAPRDQGIGGTGARPDDIPGEGDRGIGGTGVIGTIRRFGSIVVNDLRIAYPDDVNVRIDGVPARAADLRVGHVVHVVAHADAGGLATRRIDVTREVVGPVESVRGGNLMVLGQRIAAAGIAGRWAVGDRVAVSGLRRPDGVVVASLIERQADGPARVAGPVRRDRDGHLVIGHLRLAGADT
;
A
#
# COMPACT_ATOMS: atom_id res chain seq x y z
N MET A 1 55.29 -45.80 -14.12
CA MET A 1 55.87 -46.16 -12.81
C MET A 1 56.02 -44.89 -11.97
N HIS A 2 55.52 -44.95 -10.73
CA HIS A 2 55.68 -44.11 -9.54
C HIS A 2 55.72 -42.55 -9.53
N ARG A 3 54.91 -42.04 -8.57
CA ARG A 3 54.71 -40.67 -8.07
C ARG A 3 55.99 -39.97 -7.59
N ALA A 4 55.96 -38.63 -7.61
CA ALA A 4 56.24 -37.83 -6.42
C ALA A 4 55.49 -36.48 -6.51
N ALA A 5 54.49 -36.28 -5.64
CA ALA A 5 53.82 -35.00 -5.46
C ALA A 5 54.63 -34.14 -4.46
N PRO A 6 54.93 -32.88 -4.76
CA PRO A 6 55.63 -32.03 -3.81
C PRO A 6 54.71 -31.61 -2.64
N THR A 7 55.22 -31.84 -1.44
CA THR A 7 54.58 -31.74 -0.13
C THR A 7 54.37 -30.30 0.38
N ARG A 8 53.31 -30.14 1.19
CA ARG A 8 52.75 -28.93 1.86
C ARG A 8 53.70 -27.99 2.64
N ARG A 9 55.01 -28.21 2.67
CA ARG A 9 55.97 -27.39 3.44
C ARG A 9 56.72 -26.33 2.63
N LEU A 10 56.56 -26.29 1.30
CA LEU A 10 57.27 -25.32 0.45
C LEU A 10 56.47 -24.03 0.17
N VAL A 11 55.14 -24.04 0.33
CA VAL A 11 54.28 -22.87 0.05
C VAL A 11 54.32 -21.84 1.19
N LEU A 12 54.74 -22.22 2.40
CA LEU A 12 54.71 -21.35 3.59
C LEU A 12 55.96 -20.45 3.77
N ARG A 13 56.78 -20.25 2.73
CA ARG A 13 57.98 -19.38 2.79
C ARG A 13 57.99 -18.21 1.80
N LEU A 14 56.88 -17.95 1.10
CA LEU A 14 56.69 -16.77 0.25
C LEU A 14 55.80 -15.67 0.89
N LEU A 15 55.67 -15.68 2.22
CA LEU A 15 54.83 -14.75 3.00
C LEU A 15 55.64 -13.66 3.77
N ALA A 16 56.80 -13.24 3.26
CA ALA A 16 57.61 -12.22 3.92
C ALA A 16 58.12 -11.17 2.92
N GLY A 17 57.27 -10.20 2.57
CA GLY A 17 57.73 -9.03 1.83
C GLY A 17 56.66 -8.32 1.02
N ALA A 18 55.68 -7.70 1.67
CA ALA A 18 54.89 -6.63 1.06
C ALA A 18 54.32 -5.68 2.14
N ALA A 19 55.03 -4.56 2.29
CA ALA A 19 54.59 -3.23 2.73
C ALA A 19 53.41 -3.10 3.71
N LEU A 20 53.75 -2.69 4.94
CA LEU A 20 52.87 -1.93 5.83
C LEU A 20 52.59 -0.55 5.22
N ILE A 21 51.42 -0.37 4.60
CA ILE A 21 50.86 0.96 4.32
C ILE A 21 49.92 1.30 5.49
N PRO A 22 50.18 2.35 6.29
CA PRO A 22 49.23 2.79 7.29
C PRO A 22 48.03 3.41 6.56
N VAL A 23 46.93 2.66 6.47
CA VAL A 23 45.63 3.21 6.05
C VAL A 23 45.19 4.15 7.16
N ARG A 24 45.22 5.47 6.88
CA ARG A 24 44.55 6.45 7.74
C ARG A 24 43.05 6.15 7.68
N ALA A 25 42.47 5.73 8.79
CA ALA A 25 41.04 5.64 8.95
C ALA A 25 40.46 7.06 8.80
N VAL A 26 39.80 7.31 7.67
CA VAL A 26 38.95 8.50 7.52
C VAL A 26 37.81 8.32 8.51
N PRO A 27 37.54 9.26 9.43
CA PRO A 27 36.40 9.15 10.33
C PRO A 27 35.13 9.00 9.49
N GLN A 28 34.48 7.84 9.58
CA GLN A 28 33.19 7.65 8.95
C GLN A 28 32.21 8.52 9.74
N GLU A 29 31.79 9.62 9.12
CA GLU A 29 30.82 10.52 9.69
C GLU A 29 29.56 9.71 10.03
N ALA A 30 29.12 9.77 11.30
CA ALA A 30 27.97 9.03 11.77
C ALA A 30 26.78 9.27 10.82
N PRO A 31 25.94 8.25 10.51
CA PRO A 31 24.79 8.43 9.65
C PRO A 31 23.99 9.59 10.22
N ARG A 32 24.02 10.74 9.53
CA ARG A 32 23.18 11.87 9.91
C ARG A 32 21.77 11.36 9.74
N ASP A 33 21.00 11.41 10.82
CA ASP A 33 19.57 11.19 10.83
C ASP A 33 18.94 12.22 9.88
N GLN A 34 18.88 11.86 8.60
CA GLN A 34 18.12 12.60 7.61
C GLN A 34 16.67 12.21 7.83
N GLY A 35 16.10 12.76 8.90
CA GLY A 35 14.71 12.59 9.23
C GLY A 35 13.87 13.01 8.02
N ILE A 36 13.18 12.04 7.42
CA ILE A 36 12.02 12.25 6.55
C ILE A 36 10.81 12.56 7.44
N GLY A 37 10.94 13.59 8.27
CA GLY A 37 9.97 13.98 9.28
C GLY A 37 9.40 15.37 8.97
N GLY A 38 8.31 15.41 8.19
CA GLY A 38 7.57 16.63 7.91
C GLY A 38 6.08 16.38 8.04
N THR A 39 5.54 16.48 9.25
CA THR A 39 4.07 16.60 9.48
C THR A 39 3.75 18.05 9.84
N GLY A 40 4.33 19.01 9.09
CA GLY A 40 4.31 20.44 9.39
C GLY A 40 2.90 21.04 9.36
N ALA A 41 2.17 20.88 10.45
CA ALA A 41 1.09 21.76 10.83
C ALA A 41 1.57 22.54 12.05
N ARG A 42 1.95 23.81 11.85
CA ARG A 42 2.00 24.80 12.92
C ARG A 42 0.74 25.65 12.82
N PRO A 43 -0.06 25.77 13.88
CA PRO A 43 -1.01 26.86 14.00
C PRO A 43 -0.19 28.15 14.19
N ASP A 44 -0.45 29.12 13.31
CA ASP A 44 -0.14 30.54 13.42
C ASP A 44 1.35 30.97 13.39
N ASP A 45 1.79 31.54 12.25
CA ASP A 45 2.24 32.95 12.11
C ASP A 45 3.24 33.21 10.96
N ILE A 46 3.09 34.42 10.39
CA ILE A 46 3.90 35.19 9.41
C ILE A 46 3.51 35.06 7.90
N PRO A 47 2.93 36.12 7.29
CA PRO A 47 2.75 36.21 5.85
C PRO A 47 4.11 36.45 5.17
N GLY A 48 4.58 35.48 4.38
CA GLY A 48 5.72 35.68 3.49
C GLY A 48 6.75 34.56 3.45
N GLU A 49 6.66 33.55 4.31
CA GLU A 49 7.59 32.41 4.28
C GLU A 49 6.88 31.15 3.76
N GLY A 50 6.82 31.06 2.43
CA GLY A 50 6.25 29.92 1.72
C GLY A 50 6.99 28.62 2.00
N ASP A 51 6.23 27.65 2.52
CA ASP A 51 6.31 26.22 2.26
C ASP A 51 7.63 25.70 1.64
N ARG A 52 8.53 25.19 2.49
CA ARG A 52 9.71 24.41 2.06
C ARG A 52 9.46 22.90 2.16
N GLY A 53 8.23 22.43 1.93
CA GLY A 53 7.88 21.00 1.86
C GLY A 53 8.01 20.42 0.44
N ILE A 54 8.60 19.21 0.31
CA ILE A 54 8.82 18.51 -0.97
C ILE A 54 7.53 17.82 -1.50
N GLY A 55 6.38 18.49 -1.38
CA GLY A 55 5.16 18.09 -2.08
C GLY A 55 4.22 17.17 -1.32
N GLY A 56 3.07 17.76 -0.95
CA GLY A 56 1.82 17.08 -0.65
C GLY A 56 1.75 16.23 0.63
N THR A 57 0.53 15.97 1.07
CA THR A 57 0.19 15.04 2.16
C THR A 57 -0.52 13.83 1.55
N GLY A 58 0.09 12.65 1.67
CA GLY A 58 -0.56 11.40 1.33
C GLY A 58 -1.66 11.07 2.34
N VAL A 59 -2.90 10.88 1.87
CA VAL A 59 -4.04 10.51 2.71
C VAL A 59 -4.62 9.20 2.18
N ILE A 60 -4.68 8.20 3.06
CA ILE A 60 -5.37 6.93 2.81
C ILE A 60 -6.49 6.80 3.82
N GLY A 61 -7.70 6.55 3.35
CA GLY A 61 -8.84 6.37 4.24
C GLY A 61 -10.19 6.31 3.53
N THR A 62 -11.25 6.23 4.32
CA THR A 62 -12.61 6.09 3.80
C THR A 62 -13.25 7.45 3.52
N ILE A 63 -13.91 7.59 2.38
CA ILE A 63 -14.79 8.74 2.10
C ILE A 63 -16.00 8.68 3.04
N ARG A 64 -16.19 9.72 3.85
CA ARG A 64 -17.33 9.80 4.80
C ARG A 64 -18.47 10.70 4.33
N ARG A 65 -18.20 11.70 3.48
CA ARG A 65 -19.19 12.62 2.89
C ARG A 65 -18.62 13.37 1.67
N PHE A 66 -19.49 14.09 0.96
CA PHE A 66 -19.23 14.87 -0.28
C PHE A 66 -19.40 16.40 -0.11
N GLY A 67 -19.25 17.16 -1.21
CA GLY A 67 -19.04 18.64 -1.26
C GLY A 67 -17.55 19.05 -1.29
N SER A 68 -16.73 18.05 -1.01
CA SER A 68 -15.29 17.83 -1.04
C SER A 68 -15.20 16.41 -0.47
N ILE A 69 -14.19 15.61 -0.81
CA ILE A 69 -14.09 14.32 -0.11
C ILE A 69 -13.66 14.60 1.33
N VAL A 70 -14.28 13.90 2.28
CA VAL A 70 -13.89 14.00 3.69
C VAL A 70 -13.34 12.66 4.14
N VAL A 71 -12.03 12.63 4.40
CA VAL A 71 -11.24 11.43 4.69
C VAL A 71 -10.37 11.71 5.90
N ASN A 72 -10.42 10.87 6.94
CA ASN A 72 -9.67 11.05 8.20
C ASN A 72 -9.78 12.48 8.77
N ASP A 73 -10.99 13.04 8.80
CA ASP A 73 -11.28 14.42 9.24
C ASP A 73 -10.71 15.55 8.38
N LEU A 74 -9.98 15.24 7.32
CA LEU A 74 -9.52 16.19 6.32
C LEU A 74 -10.60 16.41 5.25
N ARG A 75 -10.95 17.68 5.01
CA ARG A 75 -11.78 18.09 3.87
C ARG A 75 -10.85 18.42 2.71
N ILE A 76 -10.93 17.63 1.64
CA ILE A 76 -10.04 17.74 0.48
C ILE A 76 -10.88 18.10 -0.74
N ALA A 77 -10.67 19.31 -1.25
CA ALA A 77 -11.31 19.81 -2.46
C ALA A 77 -10.75 19.11 -3.70
N TYR A 78 -11.55 19.04 -4.76
CA TYR A 78 -11.12 18.56 -6.06
C TYR A 78 -11.90 19.30 -7.15
N PRO A 79 -11.28 19.59 -8.29
CA PRO A 79 -11.94 20.23 -9.42
C PRO A 79 -12.83 19.23 -10.19
N ASP A 80 -13.68 19.74 -11.07
CA ASP A 80 -14.55 18.90 -11.91
C ASP A 80 -13.76 17.96 -12.84
N ASP A 81 -12.54 18.35 -13.23
CA ASP A 81 -11.63 17.59 -14.09
C ASP A 81 -10.66 16.66 -13.32
N VAL A 82 -10.94 16.39 -12.04
CA VAL A 82 -10.11 15.51 -11.20
C VAL A 82 -9.89 14.14 -11.84
N ASN A 83 -8.65 13.66 -11.82
CA ASN A 83 -8.32 12.31 -12.30
C ASN A 83 -8.77 11.27 -11.27
N VAL A 84 -9.86 10.56 -11.55
CA VAL A 84 -10.33 9.46 -10.72
C VAL A 84 -9.94 8.14 -11.37
N ARG A 85 -9.41 7.21 -10.56
CA ARG A 85 -9.26 5.81 -10.96
C ARG A 85 -9.91 4.91 -9.93
N ILE A 86 -10.70 3.95 -10.38
CA ILE A 86 -11.22 2.87 -9.54
C ILE A 86 -10.57 1.57 -10.01
N ASP A 87 -9.87 0.90 -9.11
CA ASP A 87 -9.11 -0.31 -9.41
C ASP A 87 -8.10 -0.15 -10.55
N GLY A 88 -7.53 1.04 -10.67
CA GLY A 88 -6.59 1.38 -11.73
C GLY A 88 -7.24 1.62 -13.09
N VAL A 89 -8.57 1.66 -13.20
CA VAL A 89 -9.30 2.02 -14.43
C VAL A 89 -9.80 3.47 -14.32
N PRO A 90 -9.69 4.31 -15.38
CA PRO A 90 -10.26 5.65 -15.37
C PRO A 90 -11.76 5.64 -15.03
N ALA A 91 -12.16 6.52 -14.12
CA ALA A 91 -13.54 6.68 -13.66
C ALA A 91 -13.89 8.17 -13.53
N ARG A 92 -15.14 8.47 -13.20
CA ARG A 92 -15.61 9.85 -12.97
C ARG A 92 -15.70 10.14 -11.47
N ALA A 93 -15.64 11.42 -11.11
CA ALA A 93 -15.92 11.85 -9.73
C ALA A 93 -17.31 11.42 -9.25
N ALA A 94 -18.29 11.36 -10.17
CA ALA A 94 -19.64 10.86 -9.90
C ALA A 94 -19.72 9.35 -9.57
N ASP A 95 -18.65 8.58 -9.81
CA ASP A 95 -18.58 7.15 -9.49
C ASP A 95 -18.08 6.90 -8.06
N LEU A 96 -17.53 7.92 -7.40
CA LEU A 96 -17.13 7.84 -5.99
C LEU A 96 -18.35 7.62 -5.09
N ARG A 97 -18.16 6.88 -4.00
CA ARG A 97 -19.19 6.60 -3.00
C ARG A 97 -18.66 6.82 -1.59
N VAL A 98 -19.55 7.19 -0.67
CA VAL A 98 -19.26 7.09 0.76
C VAL A 98 -18.96 5.63 1.08
N GLY A 99 -17.89 5.40 1.84
CA GLY A 99 -17.40 4.06 2.14
C GLY A 99 -16.30 3.56 1.19
N HIS A 100 -16.01 4.22 0.07
CA HIS A 100 -14.80 3.92 -0.71
C HIS A 100 -13.55 4.24 0.10
N VAL A 101 -12.55 3.36 0.03
CA VAL A 101 -11.20 3.64 0.53
C VAL A 101 -10.40 4.26 -0.60
N VAL A 102 -9.92 5.47 -0.37
CA VAL A 102 -9.17 6.27 -1.33
C VAL A 102 -7.72 6.45 -0.92
N HIS A 103 -6.87 6.62 -1.92
CA HIS A 103 -5.50 7.10 -1.83
C HIS A 103 -5.45 8.44 -2.57
N VAL A 104 -5.04 9.48 -1.85
CA VAL A 104 -4.95 10.83 -2.41
C VAL A 104 -3.64 11.48 -2.00
N VAL A 105 -3.11 12.35 -2.86
CA VAL A 105 -2.02 13.26 -2.53
C VAL A 105 -2.63 14.66 -2.48
N ALA A 106 -2.89 15.13 -1.26
CA ALA A 106 -3.43 16.46 -1.04
C ALA A 106 -2.32 17.50 -1.05
N HIS A 107 -2.56 18.69 -1.58
CA HIS A 107 -1.66 19.85 -1.50
C HIS A 107 -2.39 21.01 -0.83
N ALA A 108 -1.63 21.92 -0.24
CA ALA A 108 -2.18 23.18 0.24
C ALA A 108 -2.59 24.04 -0.96
N ASP A 109 -3.76 24.66 -0.86
CA ASP A 109 -4.31 25.63 -1.80
C ASP A 109 -4.96 26.78 -0.99
N ALA A 110 -5.32 27.89 -1.65
CA ALA A 110 -5.80 29.12 -1.02
C ALA A 110 -7.03 28.90 -0.10
N GLY A 111 -7.80 27.83 -0.31
CA GLY A 111 -8.99 27.47 0.48
C GLY A 111 -8.84 26.24 1.39
N GLY A 112 -7.65 25.67 1.53
CA GLY A 112 -7.39 24.45 2.32
C GLY A 112 -6.72 23.34 1.53
N LEU A 113 -7.02 22.08 1.84
CA LEU A 113 -6.45 20.92 1.12
C LEU A 113 -7.17 20.69 -0.20
N ALA A 114 -6.41 20.45 -1.27
CA ALA A 114 -6.93 20.10 -2.59
C ALA A 114 -6.20 18.89 -3.18
N THR A 115 -6.81 18.19 -4.13
CA THR A 115 -6.17 17.11 -4.91
C THR A 115 -6.54 17.18 -6.38
N ARG A 116 -5.63 16.72 -7.25
CA ARG A 116 -5.87 16.52 -8.69
C ARG A 116 -6.06 15.04 -9.05
N ARG A 117 -5.88 14.13 -8.08
CA ARG A 117 -5.99 12.68 -8.29
C ARG A 117 -6.62 11.97 -7.10
N ILE A 118 -7.52 11.05 -7.40
CA ILE A 118 -8.18 10.17 -6.43
C ILE A 118 -8.13 8.74 -6.95
N ASP A 119 -7.41 7.87 -6.25
CA ASP A 119 -7.40 6.44 -6.56
C ASP A 119 -8.24 5.69 -5.53
N VAL A 120 -9.22 4.91 -5.99
CA VAL A 120 -9.98 3.95 -5.18
C VAL A 120 -9.40 2.57 -5.41
N THR A 121 -9.10 1.85 -4.32
CA THR A 121 -8.76 0.43 -4.38
C THR A 121 -9.81 -0.37 -3.63
N ARG A 122 -10.48 -1.28 -4.35
CA ARG A 122 -11.35 -2.27 -3.74
C ARG A 122 -10.51 -3.49 -3.37
N GLU A 123 -10.59 -3.90 -2.11
CA GLU A 123 -9.80 -4.99 -1.53
C GLU A 123 -10.09 -6.32 -2.20
N VAL A 124 -11.35 -6.55 -2.57
CA VAL A 124 -11.76 -7.74 -3.32
C VAL A 124 -12.95 -7.45 -4.22
N VAL A 125 -12.93 -8.04 -5.41
CA VAL A 125 -14.04 -8.06 -6.37
C VAL A 125 -14.23 -9.50 -6.83
N GLY A 126 -15.35 -10.12 -6.52
CA GLY A 126 -15.59 -11.52 -6.85
C GLY A 126 -16.87 -12.10 -6.27
N PRO A 127 -17.14 -13.39 -6.54
CA PRO A 127 -18.30 -14.08 -5.97
C PRO A 127 -18.13 -14.29 -4.46
N VAL A 128 -19.22 -14.13 -3.73
CA VAL A 128 -19.32 -14.54 -2.33
C VAL A 128 -19.29 -16.08 -2.27
N GLU A 129 -18.30 -16.61 -1.57
CA GLU A 129 -18.08 -18.05 -1.37
C GLU A 129 -18.87 -18.57 -0.16
N SER A 130 -19.02 -17.75 0.89
CA SER A 130 -19.82 -18.09 2.06
C SER A 130 -20.27 -16.84 2.82
N VAL A 131 -21.37 -17.00 3.58
CA VAL A 131 -21.92 -15.99 4.48
C VAL A 131 -22.12 -16.64 5.84
N ARG A 132 -21.47 -16.12 6.88
CA ARG A 132 -21.61 -16.65 8.25
C ARG A 132 -21.51 -15.55 9.29
N GLY A 133 -22.56 -15.41 10.11
CA GLY A 133 -22.58 -14.45 11.22
C GLY A 133 -22.32 -13.00 10.78
N GLY A 134 -22.85 -12.60 9.61
CA GLY A 134 -22.62 -11.27 9.04
C GLY A 134 -21.23 -11.05 8.42
N ASN A 135 -20.37 -12.07 8.40
CA ASN A 135 -19.10 -12.05 7.68
C ASN A 135 -19.23 -12.74 6.34
N LEU A 136 -18.42 -12.32 5.37
CA LEU A 136 -18.35 -12.91 4.03
C LEU A 136 -16.98 -13.55 3.80
N MET A 137 -16.96 -14.57 2.96
CA MET A 137 -15.76 -15.02 2.27
C MET A 137 -15.90 -14.66 0.80
N VAL A 138 -14.91 -13.98 0.21
CA VAL A 138 -14.90 -13.59 -1.21
C VAL A 138 -13.50 -13.85 -1.75
N LEU A 139 -13.34 -14.75 -2.72
CA LEU A 139 -12.03 -15.14 -3.28
C LEU A 139 -10.97 -15.47 -2.20
N GLY A 140 -11.36 -16.28 -1.20
CA GLY A 140 -10.51 -16.62 -0.05
C GLY A 140 -10.23 -15.48 0.94
N GLN A 141 -10.83 -14.30 0.75
CA GLN A 141 -10.68 -13.15 1.64
C GLN A 141 -11.78 -13.14 2.69
N ARG A 142 -11.38 -13.06 3.97
CA ARG A 142 -12.32 -12.89 5.09
C ARG A 142 -12.74 -11.42 5.20
N ILE A 143 -14.04 -11.18 5.08
CA ILE A 143 -14.62 -9.84 5.11
C ILE A 143 -15.48 -9.70 6.36
N ALA A 144 -15.13 -8.77 7.24
CA ALA A 144 -15.98 -8.33 8.32
C ALA A 144 -16.96 -7.27 7.78
N ALA A 145 -18.23 -7.65 7.64
CA ALA A 145 -19.28 -6.81 7.05
C ALA A 145 -20.36 -6.39 8.06
N ALA A 146 -20.05 -6.47 9.36
CA ALA A 146 -20.95 -6.03 10.42
C ALA A 146 -21.31 -4.54 10.24
N GLY A 147 -22.61 -4.22 10.28
CA GLY A 147 -23.11 -2.86 10.11
C GLY A 147 -23.13 -2.33 8.66
N ILE A 148 -22.65 -3.12 7.68
CA ILE A 148 -22.77 -2.75 6.28
C ILE A 148 -24.18 -3.09 5.78
N ALA A 149 -24.86 -2.11 5.21
CA ALA A 149 -26.19 -2.27 4.64
C ALA A 149 -26.17 -3.24 3.46
N GLY A 150 -27.27 -4.00 3.32
CA GLY A 150 -27.45 -4.97 2.24
C GLY A 150 -27.56 -6.40 2.74
N ARG A 151 -28.07 -7.27 1.87
CA ARG A 151 -28.12 -8.71 2.08
C ARG A 151 -27.30 -9.37 0.99
N TRP A 152 -26.38 -10.24 1.40
CA TRP A 152 -25.45 -10.95 0.53
C TRP A 152 -25.77 -12.44 0.55
N ALA A 153 -25.75 -13.07 -0.61
CA ALA A 153 -25.94 -14.50 -0.78
C ALA A 153 -24.70 -15.11 -1.44
N VAL A 154 -24.50 -16.41 -1.23
CA VAL A 154 -23.47 -17.17 -1.95
C VAL A 154 -23.72 -17.05 -3.47
N GLY A 155 -22.65 -16.79 -4.22
CA GLY A 155 -22.71 -16.56 -5.66
C GLY A 155 -22.92 -15.10 -6.06
N ASP A 156 -23.38 -14.23 -5.15
CA ASP A 156 -23.44 -12.79 -5.43
C ASP A 156 -22.03 -12.28 -5.75
N ARG A 157 -21.87 -11.62 -6.91
CA ARG A 157 -20.63 -10.92 -7.22
C ARG A 157 -20.65 -9.55 -6.53
N VAL A 158 -19.66 -9.32 -5.69
CA VAL A 158 -19.54 -8.10 -4.89
C VAL A 158 -18.18 -7.45 -5.08
N ALA A 159 -18.16 -6.14 -4.92
CA ALA A 159 -16.94 -5.35 -4.82
C ALA A 159 -16.86 -4.74 -3.41
N VAL A 160 -15.75 -4.97 -2.72
CA VAL A 160 -15.59 -4.62 -1.30
C VAL A 160 -14.51 -3.55 -1.17
N SER A 161 -14.88 -2.39 -0.67
CA SER A 161 -13.93 -1.43 -0.11
C SER A 161 -13.81 -1.64 1.39
N GLY A 162 -12.60 -1.54 1.91
CA GLY A 162 -12.34 -1.70 3.33
C GLY A 162 -10.86 -1.61 3.64
N LEU A 163 -10.55 -1.62 4.93
CA LEU A 163 -9.16 -1.65 5.40
C LEU A 163 -8.83 -3.04 5.91
N ARG A 164 -7.67 -3.54 5.48
CA ARG A 164 -7.17 -4.84 5.92
C ARG A 164 -6.44 -4.72 7.25
N ARG A 165 -6.91 -5.47 8.24
CA ARG A 165 -6.22 -5.60 9.52
C ARG A 165 -4.98 -6.49 9.41
N PRO A 166 -4.05 -6.42 10.37
CA PRO A 166 -2.87 -7.29 10.40
C PRO A 166 -3.17 -8.80 10.41
N ASP A 167 -4.35 -9.19 10.91
CA ASP A 167 -4.83 -10.59 10.92
C ASP A 167 -5.36 -11.05 9.55
N GLY A 168 -5.32 -10.20 8.53
CA GLY A 168 -5.75 -10.46 7.16
C GLY A 168 -7.23 -10.24 6.89
N VAL A 169 -8.05 -9.95 7.91
CA VAL A 169 -9.48 -9.63 7.74
C VAL A 169 -9.63 -8.25 7.13
N VAL A 170 -10.45 -8.14 6.10
CA VAL A 170 -10.87 -6.85 5.53
C VAL A 170 -12.07 -6.36 6.32
N VAL A 171 -11.93 -5.23 7.01
CA VAL A 171 -13.06 -4.53 7.64
C VAL A 171 -13.71 -3.68 6.55
N ALA A 172 -14.88 -4.11 6.10
CA ALA A 172 -15.58 -3.44 5.00
C ALA A 172 -16.08 -2.06 5.45
N SER A 173 -15.94 -1.09 4.56
CA SER A 173 -16.56 0.23 4.65
C SER A 173 -17.62 0.46 3.57
N LEU A 174 -17.59 -0.33 2.49
CA LEU A 174 -18.63 -0.40 1.48
C LEU A 174 -18.60 -1.78 0.81
N ILE A 175 -19.79 -2.31 0.53
CA ILE A 175 -19.96 -3.50 -0.31
C ILE A 175 -20.98 -3.16 -1.38
N GLU A 176 -20.59 -3.31 -2.64
CA GLU A 176 -21.41 -3.01 -3.81
C GLU A 176 -21.69 -4.31 -4.57
N ARG A 177 -22.93 -4.47 -5.07
CA ARG A 177 -23.21 -5.51 -6.06
C ARG A 177 -22.52 -5.15 -7.36
N GLN A 178 -21.90 -6.12 -8.01
CA GLN A 178 -21.28 -5.92 -9.31
C GLN A 178 -21.75 -6.96 -10.30
N ALA A 179 -22.28 -6.51 -11.44
CA ALA A 179 -22.85 -7.38 -12.45
C ALA A 179 -21.78 -8.25 -13.13
N ASP A 180 -20.63 -7.66 -13.47
CA ASP A 180 -19.62 -8.27 -14.33
C ASP A 180 -18.18 -7.79 -14.03
N GLY A 181 -17.26 -8.06 -14.95
CA GLY A 181 -15.86 -7.67 -14.85
C GLY A 181 -14.95 -8.73 -14.21
N PRO A 182 -13.62 -8.47 -14.20
CA PRO A 182 -12.65 -9.42 -13.70
C PRO A 182 -12.83 -9.68 -12.20
N ALA A 183 -12.45 -10.89 -11.76
CA ALA A 183 -12.17 -11.13 -10.36
C ALA A 183 -10.87 -10.43 -9.97
N ARG A 184 -10.82 -9.81 -8.78
CA ARG A 184 -9.64 -9.08 -8.29
C ARG A 184 -9.49 -9.24 -6.79
N VAL A 185 -8.25 -9.35 -6.34
CA VAL A 185 -7.89 -9.20 -4.93
C VAL A 185 -6.73 -8.22 -4.87
N ALA A 186 -6.83 -7.21 -4.01
CA ALA A 186 -5.74 -6.31 -3.68
C ALA A 186 -5.16 -6.70 -2.31
N GLY A 187 -3.85 -6.57 -2.16
CA GLY A 187 -3.17 -6.83 -0.91
C GLY A 187 -1.69 -7.18 -1.12
N PRO A 188 -0.94 -7.29 0.00
CA PRO A 188 0.46 -7.67 -0.06
C PRO A 188 0.59 -9.11 -0.57
N VAL A 189 1.54 -9.30 -1.49
CA VAL A 189 1.98 -10.64 -1.89
C VAL A 189 2.91 -11.18 -0.81
N ARG A 190 2.59 -12.35 -0.28
CA ARG A 190 3.39 -13.06 0.73
C ARG A 190 3.72 -14.45 0.25
N ARG A 191 4.72 -15.09 0.85
CA ARG A 191 4.92 -16.55 0.72
C ARG A 191 4.23 -17.25 1.89
N ASP A 192 3.47 -18.29 1.60
CA ASP A 192 2.94 -19.17 2.63
C ASP A 192 4.01 -20.15 3.15
N ARG A 193 3.62 -21.07 4.05
CA ARG A 193 4.55 -22.06 4.64
C ARG A 193 5.12 -23.03 3.60
N ASP A 194 4.38 -23.25 2.53
CA ASP A 194 4.75 -24.15 1.43
C ASP A 194 5.53 -23.39 0.32
N GLY A 195 5.82 -22.10 0.54
CA GLY A 195 6.60 -21.24 -0.34
C GLY A 195 5.81 -20.64 -1.51
N HIS A 196 4.50 -20.86 -1.58
CA HIS A 196 3.64 -20.34 -2.64
C HIS A 196 3.34 -18.85 -2.43
N LEU A 197 3.30 -18.09 -3.53
CA LEU A 197 2.87 -16.70 -3.49
C LEU A 197 1.36 -16.64 -3.22
N VAL A 198 0.95 -15.81 -2.26
CA VAL A 198 -0.43 -15.65 -1.83
C VAL A 198 -0.79 -14.18 -1.59
N ILE A 199 -2.08 -13.85 -1.75
CA ILE A 199 -2.69 -12.62 -1.20
C ILE A 199 -3.80 -13.04 -0.23
N GLY A 200 -3.57 -12.82 1.07
CA GLY A 200 -4.43 -13.41 2.10
C GLY A 200 -4.35 -14.94 2.02
N HIS A 201 -5.47 -15.59 1.73
CA HIS A 201 -5.53 -17.05 1.50
C HIS A 201 -5.65 -17.44 0.01
N LEU A 202 -5.62 -16.46 -0.90
CA LEU A 202 -5.67 -16.72 -2.34
C LEU A 202 -4.27 -17.04 -2.84
N ARG A 203 -4.07 -18.26 -3.35
CA ARG A 203 -2.83 -18.67 -4.01
C ARG A 203 -2.73 -18.05 -5.40
N LEU A 204 -1.57 -17.47 -5.69
CA LEU A 204 -1.22 -16.94 -7.01
C LEU A 204 -0.52 -18.05 -7.82
N ALA A 205 -1.15 -18.49 -8.89
CA ALA A 205 -0.54 -19.42 -9.85
C ALA A 205 0.04 -18.63 -11.03
N GLY A 206 1.17 -19.09 -11.57
CA GLY A 206 1.77 -18.50 -12.79
C GLY A 206 2.42 -17.12 -12.60
N ALA A 207 2.67 -16.69 -11.36
CA ALA A 207 3.55 -15.56 -11.10
C ALA A 207 5.00 -16.04 -11.15
N ASP A 208 5.77 -15.58 -12.14
CA ASP A 208 7.20 -15.90 -12.27
C ASP A 208 7.95 -15.44 -11.01
N THR A 209 8.76 -16.34 -10.45
CA THR A 209 9.55 -16.13 -9.22
C THR A 209 10.96 -15.65 -9.50
#